data_AF-A0AB35MA05-F1
#
_entry.id   AF-A0AB35MA05-F1
#
_cell.length_a   1.000
_cell.length_b   1.000
_cell.length_c   1.000
_cell.angle_alpha   90.00
_cell.angle_beta   90.00
_cell.angle_gamma   90.00
#
_symmetry.space_group_name_H-M   'P 1'
#
loop_
_entity.id
_entity.type
_entity.pdbx_description
1 polymer ?
#
loop_
_entity_poly.entity_id
_entity_poly.type
_entity_poly.pdbx_seq_one_letter_code
_entity_poly.pdbx_strand_id
1 'polypeptide(L)'
;MSKYFSFIPSRSLLAALMVLLIGLTASGAASAGEREEKIKRCQFIKNKIEYYTAMRRGGGSSGQMRSWQSQRNDYKQRYRDENCTRVRTALK
;
A
#
# COMPACT_ATOMS: atom_id res chain seq x y z
N MET A 1 7.88 -57.60 -27.94
CA MET A 1 7.28 -56.43 -28.64
C MET A 1 6.84 -55.43 -27.58
N SER A 2 7.64 -54.39 -27.31
CA SER A 2 7.30 -53.36 -26.32
C SER A 2 7.22 -52.01 -27.03
N LYS A 3 6.02 -51.44 -27.14
CA LYS A 3 5.77 -50.17 -27.82
C LYS A 3 5.88 -49.04 -26.80
N TYR A 4 6.98 -48.30 -26.86
CA TYR A 4 7.10 -47.01 -26.19
C TYR A 4 6.17 -46.03 -26.89
N PHE A 5 5.08 -45.67 -26.23
CA PHE A 5 4.14 -44.65 -26.70
C PHE A 5 4.76 -43.28 -26.38
N SER A 6 5.49 -42.72 -27.34
CA SER A 6 5.98 -41.35 -27.27
C SER A 6 4.80 -40.39 -27.41
N PHE A 7 4.29 -39.88 -26.30
CA PHE A 7 3.30 -38.81 -26.27
C PHE A 7 3.99 -37.51 -26.67
N ILE A 8 3.90 -37.15 -27.96
CA ILE A 8 4.39 -35.87 -28.48
C ILE A 8 3.29 -34.83 -28.23
N PRO A 9 3.45 -33.89 -27.28
CA PRO A 9 2.44 -32.86 -27.08
C PRO A 9 2.39 -31.95 -28.31
N SER A 10 1.20 -31.80 -28.89
CA SER A 10 0.92 -30.91 -30.00
C SER A 10 1.39 -29.48 -29.67
N ARG A 11 2.07 -28.80 -30.61
CA ARG A 11 2.57 -27.41 -30.44
C ARG A 11 1.51 -26.44 -29.89
N SER A 12 0.24 -26.67 -30.18
CA SER A 12 -0.90 -25.88 -29.69
C SER A 12 -1.15 -26.03 -28.18
N LEU A 13 -0.87 -27.19 -27.58
CA LEU A 13 -1.02 -27.44 -26.14
C LEU A 13 0.05 -26.68 -25.33
N LEU A 14 1.28 -26.63 -25.84
CA LEU A 14 2.37 -25.87 -25.24
C LEU A 14 2.10 -24.36 -25.28
N ALA A 15 1.54 -23.84 -26.37
CA ALA A 15 1.17 -22.44 -26.48
C ALA A 15 0.06 -22.05 -25.49
N ALA A 16 -0.97 -22.89 -25.32
CA ALA A 16 -2.06 -22.65 -24.37
C ALA A 16 -1.57 -22.64 -22.91
N LEU A 17 -0.63 -23.53 -22.55
CA LEU A 17 -0.06 -23.60 -21.21
C LEU A 17 0.77 -22.35 -20.86
N MET A 18 1.51 -21.83 -21.84
CA MET A 18 2.32 -20.61 -21.68
C MET A 18 1.45 -19.36 -21.49
N VAL A 19 0.33 -19.24 -22.22
CA VAL A 19 -0.61 -18.12 -22.04
C VAL A 19 -1.27 -18.16 -20.65
N LEU A 20 -1.60 -19.36 -20.14
CA LEU A 20 -2.17 -19.53 -18.79
C LEU A 20 -1.18 -19.12 -17.68
N LEU A 21 0.10 -19.45 -17.85
CA LEU A 21 1.16 -19.11 -16.89
C LEU A 21 1.47 -17.60 -16.84
N ILE A 22 1.36 -16.89 -17.96
CA ILE A 22 1.54 -15.43 -18.02
C ILE A 22 0.39 -14.69 -17.34
N GLY A 23 -0.84 -15.19 -17.45
CA GLY A 23 -2.00 -14.58 -16.77
C GLY A 23 -1.91 -14.64 -15.24
N LEU A 24 -1.25 -15.67 -14.68
CA LEU A 24 -1.20 -15.89 -13.23
C LEU A 24 -0.17 -14.97 -12.52
N THR A 25 0.89 -14.55 -13.21
CA THR A 25 1.95 -13.70 -12.62
C THR A 25 1.57 -12.22 -12.58
N ALA A 26 0.66 -11.77 -13.45
CA ALA A 26 0.21 -10.37 -13.50
C ALA A 26 -0.58 -9.93 -12.26
N SER A 27 -1.22 -10.87 -11.55
CA SER A 27 -2.08 -10.55 -10.39
C SER A 27 -1.30 -10.17 -9.13
N GLY A 28 -0.03 -10.58 -8.99
CA GLY A 28 0.78 -10.33 -7.79
C GLY A 28 1.37 -8.92 -7.73
N ALA A 29 1.78 -8.37 -8.88
CA ALA A 29 2.50 -7.09 -8.96
C ALA A 29 1.63 -5.89 -8.59
N ALA A 30 0.33 -5.93 -8.90
CA ALA A 30 -0.60 -4.85 -8.57
C ALA A 30 -0.73 -4.62 -7.05
N SER A 31 -0.72 -5.70 -6.25
CA SER A 31 -0.92 -5.59 -4.79
C SER A 31 0.29 -4.99 -4.05
N ALA A 32 1.50 -5.21 -4.55
CA ALA A 32 2.72 -4.69 -3.94
C ALA A 32 2.81 -3.17 -4.10
N GLY A 33 2.48 -2.66 -5.29
CA GLY A 33 2.47 -1.22 -5.58
C GLY A 33 1.42 -0.45 -4.76
N GLU A 34 0.20 -1.00 -4.65
CA GLU A 34 -0.87 -0.40 -3.86
C GLU A 34 -0.49 -0.29 -2.37
N ARG A 35 0.16 -1.33 -1.83
CA ARG A 35 0.61 -1.33 -0.43
C ARG A 35 1.68 -0.27 -0.18
N GLU A 36 2.66 -0.13 -1.08
CA GLU A 36 3.72 0.87 -0.95
C GLU A 36 3.15 2.29 -1.01
N GLU A 37 2.22 2.54 -1.94
CA GLU A 37 1.55 3.83 -2.07
C GLU A 37 0.75 4.17 -0.80
N LYS A 38 0.03 3.18 -0.24
CA LYS A 38 -0.68 3.34 1.03
C LYS A 38 0.26 3.69 2.18
N ILE A 39 1.42 3.03 2.26
CA ILE A 39 2.45 3.36 3.27
C ILE A 39 2.89 4.82 3.12
N LYS A 40 3.17 5.28 1.89
CA LYS A 40 3.56 6.69 1.62
C LYS A 40 2.49 7.68 2.06
N ARG A 41 1.22 7.45 1.72
CA ARG A 41 0.09 8.30 2.14
C ARG A 41 -0.03 8.36 3.67
N CYS A 42 0.00 7.20 4.32
CA CYS A 42 -0.11 7.12 5.77
C CYS A 42 1.09 7.75 6.50
N GLN A 43 2.30 7.62 5.94
CA GLN A 43 3.50 8.27 6.46
C GLN A 43 3.36 9.79 6.40
N PHE A 44 2.87 10.33 5.29
CA PHE A 44 2.62 11.77 5.16
C PHE A 44 1.63 12.28 6.22
N ILE A 45 0.52 11.57 6.41
CA ILE A 45 -0.49 11.92 7.42
C ILE A 45 0.12 11.87 8.83
N LYS A 46 0.87 10.81 9.17
CA LYS A 46 1.58 10.69 10.46
C LYS A 46 2.50 11.88 10.69
N ASN A 47 3.33 12.22 9.71
CA ASN A 47 4.28 13.33 9.80
C ASN A 47 3.56 14.67 10.04
N LYS A 48 2.40 14.90 9.41
CA LYS A 48 1.59 16.11 9.66
C LYS A 48 1.01 16.14 11.08
N ILE A 49 0.53 15.02 11.60
CA ILE A 49 0.06 14.93 13.00
C ILE A 49 1.21 15.28 13.96
N GLU A 50 2.40 14.75 13.71
CA GLU A 50 3.60 15.01 14.51
C GLU A 50 4.03 16.47 14.43
N TYR A 51 4.05 17.04 13.23
CA TYR A 51 4.35 18.45 12.99
C TYR A 51 3.44 19.37 13.83
N TYR A 52 2.12 19.25 13.72
CA TYR A 52 1.21 20.11 14.50
C TYR A 52 1.24 19.78 16.00
N THR A 53 1.60 18.55 16.38
CA THR A 53 1.86 18.21 17.79
C THR A 53 3.09 18.94 18.31
N ALA A 54 4.18 18.98 17.52
CA ALA A 54 5.40 19.69 17.86
C ALA A 54 5.16 21.21 17.95
N MET A 55 4.45 21.80 16.98
CA MET A 55 4.09 23.22 17.00
C MET A 55 3.33 23.58 18.29
N ARG A 56 2.34 22.77 18.68
CA ARG A 56 1.61 22.98 19.94
C ARG A 56 2.49 22.87 21.19
N ARG A 57 3.46 21.95 21.18
CA ARG A 57 4.41 21.79 22.29
C ARG A 57 5.41 22.95 22.35
N GLY A 58 5.78 23.52 21.21
CA GLY A 58 6.64 24.70 21.11
C GLY A 58 5.96 26.00 21.56
N GLY A 59 4.63 25.99 21.71
CA GLY A 59 3.86 27.16 22.12
C GLY A 59 3.64 28.17 20.99
N GLY A 60 2.78 29.15 21.25
CA GLY A 60 2.36 30.16 20.29
C GLY A 60 1.18 30.95 20.82
N SER A 61 0.65 31.87 20.02
CA SER A 61 -0.56 32.62 20.38
C SER A 61 -1.77 31.68 20.52
N SER A 62 -2.78 32.10 21.26
CA SER A 62 -4.02 31.32 21.42
C SER A 62 -4.67 30.99 20.07
N GLY A 63 -4.59 31.90 19.09
CA GLY A 63 -5.07 31.68 17.73
C GLY A 63 -4.27 30.58 17.00
N GLN A 64 -2.94 30.63 17.07
CA GLN A 64 -2.07 29.60 16.51
C GLN A 64 -2.34 28.23 17.14
N MET A 65 -2.47 28.18 18.46
CA MET A 65 -2.74 26.95 19.22
C MET A 65 -4.06 26.29 18.80
N ARG A 66 -5.12 27.09 18.58
CA ARG A 66 -6.41 26.61 18.07
C ARG A 66 -6.30 26.12 16.63
N SER A 67 -5.61 26.86 15.74
CA SER A 67 -5.41 26.44 14.35
C SER A 67 -4.66 25.11 14.25
N TRP A 68 -3.55 24.95 14.96
CA TRP A 68 -2.79 23.68 14.97
C TRP A 68 -3.60 22.53 15.56
N GLN A 69 -4.46 22.80 16.55
CA GLN A 69 -5.37 21.78 17.08
C GLN A 69 -6.33 21.28 16.01
N SER A 70 -6.96 22.20 15.28
CA SER A 70 -7.88 21.87 14.19
C SER A 70 -7.17 21.03 13.13
N GLN A 71 -6.03 21.51 12.62
CA GLN A 71 -5.28 20.80 11.59
C GLN A 71 -4.83 19.41 12.06
N ARG A 72 -4.33 19.30 13.29
CA ARG A 72 -3.98 17.99 13.88
C ARG A 72 -5.18 17.04 13.94
N ASN A 73 -6.36 17.55 14.30
CA ASN A 73 -7.58 16.75 14.37
C ASN A 73 -8.03 16.28 12.99
N ASP A 74 -7.92 17.14 11.97
CA ASP A 74 -8.23 16.78 10.58
C ASP A 74 -7.31 15.66 10.08
N TYR A 75 -6.00 15.76 10.32
CA TYR A 75 -5.07 14.70 9.94
C TYR A 75 -5.29 13.41 10.74
N LYS A 76 -5.68 13.49 12.02
CA LYS A 76 -6.10 12.33 12.80
C LYS A 76 -7.36 11.67 12.25
N GLN A 77 -8.27 12.45 11.68
CA GLN A 77 -9.45 11.92 11.02
C GLN A 77 -9.04 11.19 9.73
N ARG A 78 -8.25 11.85 8.86
CA ARG A 78 -7.72 11.23 7.65
C ARG A 78 -6.92 9.95 7.91
N TYR A 79 -6.15 9.90 8.99
CA TYR A 79 -5.42 8.69 9.40
C TYR A 79 -6.37 7.50 9.66
N ARG A 80 -7.55 7.78 10.23
CA ARG A 80 -8.61 6.79 10.47
C ARG A 80 -9.31 6.44 9.17
N ASP A 81 -9.64 7.42 8.35
CA ASP A 81 -10.37 7.24 7.08
C ASP A 81 -9.55 6.39 6.07
N GLU A 82 -8.23 6.61 5.99
CA GLU A 82 -7.30 5.80 5.17
C GLU A 82 -6.99 4.42 5.78
N ASN A 83 -7.50 4.16 6.99
CA ASN A 83 -7.24 2.95 7.77
C ASN A 83 -5.72 2.67 7.92
N CYS A 84 -4.97 3.71 8.26
CA CYS A 84 -3.51 3.66 8.39
C CYS A 84 -3.03 2.73 9.50
N THR A 85 -3.90 2.37 10.44
CA THR A 85 -3.65 1.34 11.46
C THR A 85 -3.20 0.01 10.84
N ARG A 86 -3.70 -0.34 9.65
CA ARG A 86 -3.32 -1.59 8.95
C ARG A 86 -1.86 -1.63 8.50
N VAL A 87 -1.25 -0.48 8.27
CA VAL A 87 0.14 -0.37 7.82
C VAL A 87 1.07 0.21 8.89
N ARG A 88 0.59 0.38 10.14
CA ARG A 88 1.32 1.08 11.21
C ARG A 88 2.73 0.56 11.46
N THR A 89 2.94 -0.74 11.29
CA THR A 89 4.23 -1.41 11.52
C THR A 89 5.28 -1.07 10.47
N ALA A 90 4.85 -0.57 9.31
CA ALA A 90 5.72 -0.11 8.23
C ALA A 90 5.95 1.41 8.25
N LEU A 91 5.29 2.14 9.15
CA LEU A 91 5.49 3.58 9.31
C LEU A 91 6.72 3.85 10.17
N LYS A 92 7.49 4.88 9.81
CA LYS A 92 8.64 5.39 10.57
C LYS A 92 8.17 6.49 11.51
#